data_AF-A0A963Z753-F1
#
_entry.id   AF-A0A963Z753-F1
#
_cell.length_a   1.000
_cell.length_b   1.000
_cell.length_c   1.000
_cell.angle_alpha   90.00
_cell.angle_beta   90.00
_cell.angle_gamma   90.00
#
_symmetry.space_group_name_H-M   'P 1'
#
loop_
_entity.id
_entity.type
_entity.pdbx_description
1 polymer ?
#
loop_
_entity_poly.entity_id
_entity_poly.type
_entity_poly.pdbx_seq_one_letter_code
_entity_poly.pdbx_strand_id
1 'polypeptide(L)'
;MTVWLRPLLLLIAAITVLTGLTQLVAPAWGLSWIARGSSALSAQFFATVGMFMIITGAMFFQSLATGSRERVIPFWIGVQKAAACLLVALAVIHGLMSPLAIAVAAFDGLTAVITFRFWRQLRP
;
A
#
# COMPACT_ATOMS: atom_id res chain seq x y z
N MET A 1 -10.86 -5.98 20.63
CA MET A 1 -9.86 -5.34 19.74
C MET A 1 -8.54 -5.34 20.47
N THR A 2 -7.49 -5.93 19.91
CA THR A 2 -6.13 -5.66 20.41
C THR A 2 -5.88 -4.17 20.25
N VAL A 3 -5.78 -3.45 21.37
CA VAL A 3 -5.73 -1.97 21.47
C VAL A 3 -4.69 -1.37 20.51
N TRP A 4 -3.65 -2.13 20.20
CA TRP A 4 -2.52 -1.75 19.35
C TRP A 4 -2.76 -1.84 17.84
N LEU A 5 -3.76 -2.60 17.35
CA LEU A 5 -3.93 -2.80 15.90
C LEU A 5 -4.47 -1.57 15.17
N ARG A 6 -5.47 -0.89 15.74
CA ARG A 6 -6.03 0.32 15.12
C ARG A 6 -5.02 1.45 14.95
N PRO A 7 -4.25 1.87 15.97
CA PRO A 7 -3.26 2.93 15.80
C PRO A 7 -2.15 2.55 14.82
N LEU A 8 -1.72 1.28 14.82
CA LEU A 8 -0.75 0.79 13.84
C LEU A 8 -1.29 0.87 12.40
N LEU A 9 -2.54 0.44 12.17
CA LEU A 9 -3.17 0.52 10.86
C LEU A 9 -3.44 1.96 10.43
N LEU A 10 -3.74 2.88 11.37
CA LEU A 10 -3.84 4.31 11.09
C LEU A 10 -2.50 4.87 10.60
N LEU A 11 -1.39 4.51 11.27
CA LEU A 11 -0.05 4.91 10.84
C LEU A 11 0.27 4.36 9.44
N ILE A 12 -0.02 3.09 9.18
CA ILE A 12 0.20 2.47 7.87
C ILE A 12 -0.63 3.15 6.78
N ALA A 13 -1.90 3.47 7.07
CA ALA A 13 -2.78 4.17 6.15
C ALA A 13 -2.24 5.57 5.84
N ALA A 14 -1.78 6.31 6.85
CA ALA A 14 -1.15 7.62 6.67
C ALA A 14 0.13 7.54 5.82
N ILE A 15 1.01 6.57 6.10
CA ILE A 15 2.23 6.32 5.29
C ILE A 15 1.84 5.99 3.84
N THR A 16 0.80 5.19 3.64
CA THR A 16 0.31 4.84 2.29
C THR A 16 -0.17 6.09 1.52
N VAL A 17 -0.85 7.02 2.19
CA VAL A 17 -1.25 8.31 1.59
C VAL A 17 -0.03 9.16 1.24
N LEU A 18 0.90 9.32 2.19
CA LEU A 18 2.09 10.16 1.99
C LEU A 18 2.98 9.62 0.87
N THR A 19 3.19 8.31 0.83
CA THR A 19 3.95 7.66 -0.25
C THR A 19 3.20 7.68 -1.58
N GLY A 20 1.88 7.53 -1.59
CA GLY A 20 1.08 7.72 -2.80
C GLY A 20 1.19 9.15 -3.35
N LEU A 21 1.22 10.15 -2.46
CA LEU A 21 1.40 11.56 -2.82
C LEU A 21 2.77 11.82 -3.45
N THR A 22 3.84 11.23 -2.91
CA THR A 22 5.17 11.37 -3.52
C THR A 22 5.23 10.72 -4.90
N GLN A 23 4.59 9.56 -5.08
CA GLN A 23 4.49 8.91 -6.40
C GLN A 23 3.68 9.75 -7.40
N LEU A 24 2.61 10.40 -6.95
CA LEU A 24 1.76 11.24 -7.80
C LEU A 24 2.47 12.52 -8.25
N VAL A 25 3.16 13.21 -7.33
CA VAL A 25 3.78 14.52 -7.59
C VAL A 25 5.19 14.39 -8.16
N ALA A 26 5.93 13.35 -7.77
CA ALA A 26 7.32 13.14 -8.16
C ALA A 26 7.60 11.66 -8.56
N PRO A 27 6.90 11.12 -9.58
CA PRO A 27 7.02 9.71 -9.95
C PRO A 27 8.44 9.32 -10.37
N ALA A 28 9.13 10.18 -11.12
CA ALA A 28 10.49 9.91 -11.59
C ALA A 28 11.49 9.81 -10.42
N TRP A 29 11.32 10.62 -9.38
CA TRP A 29 12.14 10.54 -8.18
C TRP A 29 11.89 9.24 -7.44
N GLY A 30 10.64 8.81 -7.25
CA GLY A 30 10.38 7.53 -6.58
C GLY A 30 10.90 6.33 -7.39
N LEU A 31 10.74 6.34 -8.71
CA LEU A 31 11.27 5.30 -9.59
C LEU A 31 12.79 5.20 -9.59
N SER A 32 13.53 6.30 -9.38
CA SER A 32 15.01 6.24 -9.39
C SER A 32 15.59 5.36 -8.28
N TRP A 33 14.83 5.12 -7.21
CA TRP A 33 15.23 4.23 -6.11
C TRP A 33 14.92 2.76 -6.40
N ILE A 34 13.80 2.48 -7.08
CA ILE A 34 13.21 1.14 -7.14
C ILE A 34 13.19 0.53 -8.53
N ALA A 35 13.29 1.30 -9.60
CA ALA A 35 13.27 0.80 -10.97
C ALA A 35 14.69 0.70 -11.53
N ARG A 36 14.95 -0.32 -12.36
CA ARG A 36 16.25 -0.44 -13.07
C ARG A 36 16.35 0.44 -14.32
N GLY A 37 15.24 1.03 -14.73
CA GLY A 37 15.12 2.03 -15.78
C GLY A 37 13.78 2.73 -15.68
N SER A 38 13.69 3.97 -16.14
CA SER A 38 12.46 4.74 -16.16
C SER A 38 12.20 5.31 -17.56
N SER A 39 10.95 5.21 -18.00
CA SER A 39 10.42 5.87 -19.19
C SER A 39 9.29 6.82 -18.77
N ALA A 40 8.88 7.71 -19.69
CA ALA A 40 7.71 8.56 -19.46
C ALA A 40 6.45 7.73 -19.13
N LEU A 41 6.28 6.59 -19.81
CA LEU A 41 5.15 5.69 -19.58
C LEU A 41 5.21 5.04 -18.19
N SER A 42 6.37 4.55 -17.76
CA SER A 42 6.49 3.95 -16.42
C SER A 42 6.27 4.98 -15.32
N ALA A 43 6.73 6.23 -15.51
CA ALA A 43 6.49 7.33 -14.59
C ALA A 43 4.98 7.64 -14.47
N GLN A 44 4.26 7.67 -15.61
CA GLN A 44 2.81 7.88 -15.61
C GLN A 44 2.06 6.75 -14.89
N PHE A 45 2.44 5.49 -15.12
CA PHE A 45 1.84 4.36 -14.40
C PHE A 45 2.15 4.41 -12.90
N PHE A 46 3.37 4.79 -12.53
CA PHE A 46 3.73 4.93 -11.12
C PHE A 46 2.94 6.05 -10.43
N ALA A 47 2.73 7.19 -11.09
CA ALA A 47 1.85 8.25 -10.59
C ALA A 47 0.40 7.78 -10.44
N THR A 48 -0.08 6.94 -11.37
CA THR A 48 -1.43 6.36 -11.32
C THR A 48 -1.58 5.39 -10.14
N VAL A 49 -0.58 4.55 -9.88
CA VAL A 49 -0.51 3.72 -8.66
C VAL A 49 -0.52 4.60 -7.41
N GLY A 50 0.25 5.69 -7.42
CA GLY A 50 0.26 6.69 -6.36
C GLY A 50 -1.12 7.27 -6.05
N MET A 51 -1.87 7.65 -7.08
CA MET A 51 -3.25 8.13 -6.93
C MET A 51 -4.16 7.09 -6.27
N PHE A 52 -4.08 5.82 -6.69
CA PHE A 52 -4.83 4.74 -6.04
C PHE A 52 -4.41 4.52 -4.59
N MET A 53 -3.12 4.62 -4.27
CA MET A 53 -2.62 4.54 -2.89
C MET A 53 -3.17 5.66 -2.02
N ILE A 54 -3.25 6.90 -2.53
CA ILE A 54 -3.84 8.03 -1.82
C ILE A 54 -5.31 7.74 -1.49
N ILE A 55 -6.11 7.38 -2.49
CA ILE A 55 -7.56 7.17 -2.30
C ILE A 55 -7.82 6.00 -1.34
N THR A 56 -7.17 4.86 -1.58
CA THR A 56 -7.36 3.67 -0.73
C THR A 56 -6.84 3.89 0.69
N GLY A 57 -5.67 4.52 0.83
CA GLY A 57 -5.09 4.89 2.11
C GLY A 57 -5.96 5.87 2.90
N ALA A 58 -6.45 6.93 2.25
CA ALA A 58 -7.30 7.93 2.89
C ALA A 58 -8.65 7.35 3.33
N MET A 59 -9.27 6.53 2.48
CA MET A 59 -10.50 5.81 2.81
C MET A 59 -10.30 4.90 4.02
N PHE A 60 -9.19 4.15 4.06
CA PHE A 60 -8.91 3.27 5.18
C PHE A 60 -8.59 4.04 6.47
N PHE A 61 -7.81 5.12 6.36
CA PHE A 61 -7.53 6.02 7.48
C PHE A 61 -8.83 6.58 8.06
N GLN A 62 -9.71 7.12 7.22
CA GLN A 62 -11.01 7.65 7.65
C GLN A 62 -11.88 6.59 8.33
N SER A 63 -11.95 5.38 7.75
CA SER A 63 -12.68 4.25 8.33
C SER A 63 -12.18 3.89 9.73
N LEU A 64 -10.86 3.84 9.91
CA LEU A 64 -10.23 3.54 11.21
C LEU A 64 -10.41 4.68 12.22
N ALA A 65 -10.23 5.92 11.78
CA ALA A 65 -10.32 7.12 12.63
C ALA A 65 -11.75 7.34 13.15
N THR A 66 -12.76 7.07 12.33
CA THR A 66 -14.18 7.13 12.72
C THR A 66 -14.64 5.89 13.49
N GLY A 67 -13.78 4.88 13.65
CA GLY A 67 -14.13 3.65 14.37
C GLY A 67 -15.17 2.79 13.66
N SER A 68 -15.29 2.90 12.33
CA SER A 68 -16.25 2.17 11.51
C SER A 68 -16.19 0.66 11.76
N ARG A 69 -17.37 0.02 11.71
CA ARG A 69 -17.53 -1.45 11.80
C ARG A 69 -17.62 -2.12 10.43
N GLU A 70 -17.59 -1.34 9.34
CA GLU A 70 -17.66 -1.87 7.99
C GLU A 70 -16.46 -2.78 7.70
N ARG A 71 -16.74 -4.05 7.41
CA ARG A 71 -15.73 -5.10 7.22
C ARG A 71 -15.18 -5.10 5.80
N VAL A 72 -15.94 -4.61 4.83
CA VAL A 72 -15.58 -4.61 3.42
C VAL A 72 -14.34 -3.76 3.16
N ILE A 73 -14.18 -2.64 3.88
CA ILE A 73 -13.02 -1.75 3.72
C ILE A 73 -11.70 -2.45 4.05
N PRO A 74 -11.44 -2.94 5.29
CA PRO A 74 -10.19 -3.62 5.59
C PRO A 74 -9.98 -4.89 4.75
N PHE A 75 -11.06 -5.59 4.34
CA PHE A 75 -10.91 -6.73 3.44
C PHE A 75 -10.25 -6.33 2.11
N TRP A 76 -10.79 -5.32 1.41
CA TRP A 76 -10.24 -4.89 0.13
C TRP A 76 -8.88 -4.21 0.25
N ILE A 77 -8.59 -3.54 1.36
CA ILE A 77 -7.24 -3.02 1.63
C ILE A 77 -6.25 -4.18 1.79
N GLY A 78 -6.62 -5.25 2.50
CA GLY A 78 -5.81 -6.46 2.60
C GLY A 78 -5.52 -7.09 1.24
N VAL A 79 -6.54 -7.20 0.38
CA VAL A 79 -6.40 -7.71 -1.00
C VAL A 79 -5.47 -6.83 -1.82
N GLN A 80 -5.66 -5.51 -1.80
CA GLN A 80 -4.83 -4.56 -2.55
C GLN A 80 -3.35 -4.66 -2.14
N LYS A 81 -3.08 -4.75 -0.84
CA LYS A 81 -1.72 -4.88 -0.30
C LYS A 81 -1.08 -6.24 -0.63
N ALA A 82 -1.85 -7.33 -0.57
CA ALA A 82 -1.37 -8.63 -0.99
C ALA A 82 -1.02 -8.67 -2.49
N ALA A 83 -1.87 -8.07 -3.34
CA ALA A 83 -1.62 -7.97 -4.77
C ALA A 83 -0.40 -7.10 -5.08
N ALA A 84 -0.24 -5.95 -4.39
CA ALA A 84 0.94 -5.10 -4.52
C ALA A 84 2.23 -5.85 -4.17
N CYS A 85 2.24 -6.56 -3.03
CA CYS A 85 3.36 -7.40 -2.62
C CYS A 85 3.74 -8.42 -3.71
N LEU A 86 2.76 -9.15 -4.24
CA LEU A 86 2.99 -10.16 -5.29
C LEU A 86 3.54 -9.53 -6.58
N LEU A 87 2.91 -8.45 -7.06
CA LEU A 87 3.29 -7.82 -8.32
C LEU A 87 4.67 -7.16 -8.24
N VAL A 88 5.03 -6.54 -7.12
CA VAL A 88 6.36 -5.98 -6.89
C VAL A 88 7.40 -7.09 -6.81
N ALA A 89 7.12 -8.19 -6.10
CA ALA A 89 8.02 -9.34 -6.04
C ALA A 89 8.27 -9.94 -7.43
N LEU A 90 7.22 -10.11 -8.24
CA LEU A 90 7.34 -10.57 -9.63
C LEU A 90 8.15 -9.59 -10.49
N ALA A 91 7.96 -8.28 -10.32
CA ALA A 91 8.73 -7.27 -11.03
C ALA A 91 10.23 -7.34 -10.69
N VAL A 92 10.59 -7.67 -9.44
CA VAL A 92 11.99 -7.90 -9.04
C VAL A 92 12.54 -9.17 -9.67
N ILE A 93 11.78 -10.28 -9.65
CA ILE A 93 12.18 -11.56 -10.25
C ILE A 93 12.42 -11.41 -11.77
N HIS A 94 11.57 -10.64 -12.46
CA HIS A 94 11.72 -10.35 -13.88
C HIS A 94 12.78 -9.29 -14.20
N GLY A 95 13.49 -8.77 -13.19
CA GLY A 95 14.54 -7.77 -13.39
C GLY A 95 14.03 -6.38 -13.82
N LEU A 96 12.76 -6.06 -13.58
CA LEU A 96 12.18 -4.74 -13.86
C LEU A 96 12.49 -3.74 -12.73
N MET A 97 12.58 -4.25 -11.50
CA MET A 97 12.86 -3.45 -10.29
C MET A 97 14.19 -3.83 -9.63
N SER A 98 14.71 -2.91 -8.83
CA SER A 98 15.89 -3.11 -8.00
C SER A 98 15.55 -4.04 -6.83
N PRO A 99 16.54 -4.75 -6.24
CA PRO A 99 16.31 -5.57 -5.05
C PRO A 99 15.75 -4.79 -3.85
N LEU A 100 15.95 -3.46 -3.80
CA LEU A 100 15.36 -2.60 -2.76
C LEU A 100 13.83 -2.63 -2.78
N ALA A 101 13.20 -2.88 -3.94
CA ALA A 101 11.76 -3.00 -4.05
C ALA A 101 11.18 -4.20 -3.27
N ILE A 102 12.01 -5.19 -2.88
CA ILE A 102 11.58 -6.28 -1.99
C ILE A 102 11.17 -5.73 -0.62
N ALA A 103 11.80 -4.66 -0.12
CA ALA A 103 11.39 -4.03 1.13
C ALA A 103 9.98 -3.44 1.03
N VAL A 104 9.63 -2.86 -0.12
CA VAL A 104 8.28 -2.36 -0.42
C VAL A 104 7.29 -3.52 -0.47
N ALA A 105 7.63 -4.60 -1.17
CA ALA A 105 6.79 -5.80 -1.23
C ALA A 105 6.56 -6.40 0.17
N ALA A 106 7.62 -6.50 0.99
CA ALA A 106 7.53 -7.00 2.36
C ALA A 106 6.65 -6.12 3.24
N PHE A 107 6.76 -4.79 3.12
CA PHE A 107 5.88 -3.85 3.82
C PHE A 107 4.41 -4.06 3.46
N ASP A 108 4.11 -4.21 2.17
CA ASP A 108 2.74 -4.45 1.72
C ASP A 108 2.23 -5.84 2.16
N GLY A 109 3.07 -6.87 2.09
CA GLY A 109 2.72 -8.22 2.57
C GLY A 109 2.42 -8.25 4.08
N LEU A 110 3.27 -7.61 4.90
CA LEU A 110 3.02 -7.47 6.34
C LEU A 110 1.75 -6.67 6.61
N THR A 111 1.53 -5.57 5.86
CA THR A 111 0.31 -4.78 5.97
C THR A 111 -0.93 -5.62 5.64
N ALA A 112 -0.88 -6.45 4.59
CA ALA A 112 -1.97 -7.34 4.22
C ALA A 112 -2.30 -8.31 5.35
N VAL A 113 -1.29 -8.96 5.95
CA VAL A 113 -1.46 -9.88 7.09
C VAL A 113 -2.12 -9.16 8.27
N ILE A 114 -1.61 -8.00 8.67
CA ILE A 114 -2.15 -7.22 9.79
C ILE A 114 -3.59 -6.79 9.51
N THR A 115 -3.87 -6.34 8.29
CA THR A 115 -5.19 -5.88 7.87
C THR A 115 -6.20 -7.03 7.84
N PHE A 116 -5.83 -8.21 7.33
CA PHE A 116 -6.70 -9.39 7.37
C PHE A 116 -6.96 -9.88 8.79
N ARG A 117 -5.97 -9.79 9.69
CA ARG A 117 -6.20 -10.07 11.12
C ARG A 117 -7.19 -9.09 11.73
N PHE A 118 -7.09 -7.80 11.41
CA PHE A 118 -8.06 -6.80 11.86
C PHE A 118 -9.47 -7.05 11.29
N TRP A 119 -9.58 -7.36 10.00
CA TRP A 119 -10.84 -7.72 9.35
C TRP A 119 -11.55 -8.91 10.00
N ARG A 120 -10.80 -9.95 10.42
CA ARG A 120 -11.36 -11.10 11.14
C ARG A 120 -11.84 -10.75 12.55
N GLN A 121 -11.33 -9.69 13.16
CA GLN A 121 -11.76 -9.23 14.50
C GLN A 121 -13.03 -8.40 14.47
N LEU A 122 -13.31 -7.72 13.37
CA LEU A 122 -14.60 -7.07 13.15
C LEU A 122 -15.63 -8.19 12.96
N ARG A 123 -16.38 -8.52 14.02
CA ARG A 123 -17.51 -9.46 13.95
C ARG A 123 -18.68 -8.76 13.24
N PRO A 124 -19.50 -9.47 12.45
CA PRO A 124 -20.79 -8.94 12.02
C PRO A 124 -21.68 -8.61 13.23
#